data_AF-K1WMU0-F1
#
_entry.id   AF-K1WMU0-F1
#
_cell.length_a   1.000
_cell.length_b   1.000
_cell.length_c   1.000
_cell.angle_alpha   90.00
_cell.angle_beta   90.00
_cell.angle_gamma   90.00
#
_symmetry.space_group_name_H-M   'P 1'
#
loop_
_entity.id
_entity.type
_entity.pdbx_description
1 polymer ?
#
loop_
_entity_poly.entity_id
_entity_poly.type
_entity_poly.pdbx_seq_one_letter_code
_entity_poly.pdbx_strand_id
1 'polypeptide(L)'
;MNHPKFLDSLLFPQAKRYTVRDLSISLTTNAATRLANRLSQHELETLQGPVPDIGNEYDLTRLASSFFPLFDKAFFFGVLRRGMHPSLPILTYNSADQDEGFYSHTQRQIQLNLNVEPPHGTSVGQRQLCVLLHEMLHAFLEIYSCGCRECRKRAAAGAGMGVGESGHGKEWCSAMSALQGALQDGVRWDVDCGIQVSVAIEVRASGWGPRGDLLRRWGVDEEQLSQDIEGMVGVTVQRRIFAFLWMK
;
A
#
# COMPACT_ATOMS: atom_id res chain seq x y z
N MET A 1 -15.28 24.13 -6.76
CA MET A 1 -15.74 22.75 -7.01
C MET A 1 -16.08 22.14 -5.68
N ASN A 2 -17.35 21.78 -5.46
CA ASN A 2 -17.75 21.03 -4.27
C ASN A 2 -17.34 19.57 -4.47
N HIS A 3 -16.33 19.10 -3.75
CA HIS A 3 -16.10 17.66 -3.60
C HIS A 3 -17.19 17.13 -2.65
N PRO A 4 -18.12 16.28 -3.12
CA PRO A 4 -19.08 15.61 -2.25
C PRO A 4 -18.34 14.64 -1.34
N LYS A 5 -18.86 14.49 -0.12
CA LYS A 5 -18.21 13.86 1.01
C LYS A 5 -18.57 12.38 1.08
N PHE A 6 -17.70 11.59 1.70
CA PHE A 6 -17.97 10.21 2.11
C PHE A 6 -18.28 9.25 0.94
N LEU A 7 -18.26 7.96 1.23
CA LEU A 7 -18.74 6.86 0.42
C LEU A 7 -20.27 6.92 0.12
N ASP A 8 -20.84 8.08 -0.25
CA ASP A 8 -22.25 8.55 -0.08
C ASP A 8 -23.41 7.65 -0.58
N SER A 9 -23.14 6.43 -1.05
CA SER A 9 -23.98 5.23 -0.86
C SER A 9 -23.26 4.08 -1.58
N LEU A 10 -22.45 3.27 -0.87
CA LEU A 10 -21.66 2.21 -1.50
C LEU A 10 -22.53 1.11 -2.14
N LEU A 11 -22.85 1.32 -3.42
CA LEU A 11 -22.97 0.28 -4.44
C LEU A 11 -22.05 0.59 -5.65
N PHE A 12 -21.72 1.88 -5.91
CA PHE A 12 -20.88 2.31 -7.04
C PHE A 12 -20.06 3.59 -6.76
N PRO A 13 -18.90 3.53 -6.07
CA PRO A 13 -18.05 4.70 -5.91
C PRO A 13 -17.44 5.10 -7.26
N GLN A 14 -17.36 6.41 -7.52
CA GLN A 14 -16.86 6.93 -8.79
C GLN A 14 -15.37 7.24 -8.70
N ALA A 15 -14.60 6.81 -9.70
CA ALA A 15 -13.17 7.08 -9.79
C ALA A 15 -12.86 8.59 -9.87
N LYS A 16 -11.66 8.98 -9.40
CA LYS A 16 -11.10 10.33 -9.50
C LYS A 16 -11.93 11.47 -8.87
N ARG A 17 -12.60 11.22 -7.74
CA ARG A 17 -13.47 12.23 -7.08
C ARG A 17 -13.05 12.67 -5.69
N TYR A 18 -12.14 11.94 -5.04
CA TYR A 18 -11.87 12.11 -3.62
C TYR A 18 -10.51 12.74 -3.37
N THR A 19 -10.33 13.38 -2.21
CA THR A 19 -8.97 13.73 -1.78
C THR A 19 -8.29 12.49 -1.20
N VAL A 20 -6.96 12.41 -1.31
CA VAL A 20 -6.18 11.31 -0.69
C VAL A 20 -6.46 11.23 0.82
N ARG A 21 -6.65 12.39 1.47
CA ARG A 21 -7.02 12.47 2.89
C ARG A 21 -8.38 11.82 3.17
N ASP A 22 -9.40 12.10 2.37
CA ASP A 22 -10.73 11.49 2.57
C ASP A 22 -10.68 9.96 2.38
N LEU A 23 -9.90 9.48 1.41
CA LEU A 23 -9.68 8.06 1.19
C LEU A 23 -8.94 7.41 2.36
N SER A 24 -7.87 8.04 2.85
CA SER A 24 -7.10 7.57 4.00
C SER A 24 -7.96 7.46 5.28
N ILE A 25 -8.78 8.48 5.56
CA ILE A 25 -9.73 8.46 6.69
C ILE A 25 -10.76 7.32 6.52
N SER A 26 -11.26 7.13 5.30
CA SER A 26 -12.25 6.07 5.01
C SER A 26 -11.65 4.67 5.21
N LEU A 27 -10.44 4.44 4.71
CA LEU A 27 -9.71 3.18 4.90
C LEU A 27 -9.42 2.92 6.39
N THR A 28 -8.96 3.94 7.11
CA THR A 28 -8.72 3.84 8.56
C THR A 28 -9.99 3.47 9.33
N THR A 29 -11.12 4.10 8.98
CA THR A 29 -12.42 3.82 9.60
C THR A 29 -12.90 2.40 9.28
N ASN A 30 -12.72 1.95 8.02
CA ASN A 30 -13.07 0.60 7.60
C ASN A 30 -12.20 -0.45 8.31
N ALA A 31 -10.90 -0.19 8.44
CA ALA A 31 -9.95 -1.06 9.13
C ALA A 31 -10.30 -1.27 10.61
N ALA A 32 -10.85 -0.25 11.27
CA ALA A 32 -11.33 -0.34 12.66
C ALA A 32 -12.56 -1.25 12.83
N THR A 33 -13.26 -1.61 11.75
CA THR A 33 -14.37 -2.57 11.79
C THR A 33 -13.80 -4.00 11.83
N ARG A 34 -14.34 -4.87 12.70
CA ARG A 34 -13.88 -6.27 12.78
C ARG A 34 -13.95 -6.97 11.42
N LEU A 35 -12.93 -7.76 11.08
CA LEU A 35 -12.89 -8.54 9.83
C LEU A 35 -14.12 -9.44 9.67
N ALA A 36 -14.63 -10.01 10.77
CA ALA A 36 -15.83 -10.86 10.75
C ALA A 36 -17.12 -10.15 10.30
N ASN A 37 -17.15 -8.81 10.27
CA ASN A 37 -18.27 -8.05 9.74
C ASN A 37 -18.11 -7.73 8.24
N ARG A 38 -16.91 -7.98 7.68
CA ARG A 38 -16.53 -7.63 6.29
C ARG A 38 -16.32 -8.87 5.43
N LEU A 39 -15.92 -9.98 6.05
CA LEU A 39 -15.65 -11.26 5.42
C LEU A 39 -16.66 -12.32 5.90
N SER A 40 -17.00 -13.24 5.00
CA SER A 40 -17.73 -14.47 5.33
C SER A 40 -16.84 -15.42 6.14
N GLN A 41 -17.44 -16.43 6.76
CA GLN A 41 -16.70 -17.42 7.54
C GLN A 41 -15.62 -18.13 6.70
N HIS A 42 -15.94 -18.56 5.48
CA HIS A 42 -14.97 -19.21 4.60
C HIS A 42 -13.78 -18.30 4.23
N GLU A 43 -14.05 -17.02 4.00
CA GLU A 43 -13.03 -16.01 3.71
C GLU A 43 -12.14 -15.74 4.93
N LEU A 44 -12.71 -15.73 6.15
CA LEU A 44 -11.94 -15.64 7.39
C LEU A 44 -11.06 -16.88 7.61
N GLU A 45 -11.60 -18.07 7.40
CA GLU A 45 -10.84 -19.32 7.49
C GLU A 45 -9.68 -19.34 6.50
N THR A 46 -9.88 -18.80 5.30
CA THR A 46 -8.82 -18.64 4.29
C THR A 46 -7.76 -17.65 4.77
N LEU A 47 -8.17 -16.49 5.28
CA LEU A 47 -7.25 -15.45 5.79
C LEU A 47 -6.43 -15.94 6.99
N GLN A 48 -7.07 -16.69 7.90
CA GLN A 48 -6.47 -17.21 9.14
C GLN A 48 -5.69 -18.51 8.93
N GLY A 49 -5.86 -19.15 7.77
CA GLY A 49 -5.18 -20.38 7.40
C GLY A 49 -3.66 -20.20 7.24
N PRO A 50 -2.92 -21.31 7.15
CA PRO A 50 -1.50 -21.25 6.85
C PRO A 50 -1.26 -20.63 5.47
N VAL A 51 -0.28 -19.73 5.40
CA VAL A 51 0.15 -19.16 4.12
C VAL A 51 1.02 -20.21 3.41
N PRO A 52 0.69 -20.61 2.17
CA PRO A 52 1.45 -21.63 1.46
C PRO A 52 2.87 -21.15 1.13
N ASP A 53 3.81 -22.10 1.07
CA ASP A 53 5.15 -21.85 0.59
C ASP A 53 5.13 -21.47 -0.89
N ILE A 54 6.03 -20.55 -1.27
CA ILE A 54 6.15 -20.02 -2.62
C ILE A 54 7.51 -20.38 -3.18
N GLY A 55 7.55 -21.26 -4.18
CA GLY A 55 8.78 -21.70 -4.82
C GLY A 55 8.98 -21.17 -6.25
N ASN A 56 7.93 -20.64 -6.86
CA ASN A 56 7.93 -20.19 -8.26
C ASN A 56 6.81 -19.15 -8.52
N GLU A 57 6.81 -18.58 -9.72
CA GLU A 57 5.84 -17.55 -10.12
C GLU A 57 4.39 -18.06 -10.17
N TYR A 58 4.18 -19.35 -10.44
CA TYR A 58 2.85 -19.95 -10.46
C TYR A 58 2.24 -19.99 -9.04
N ASP A 59 3.04 -20.40 -8.05
CA ASP A 59 2.62 -20.39 -6.64
C ASP A 59 2.30 -18.97 -6.17
N LEU A 60 3.14 -17.99 -6.52
CA LEU A 60 2.91 -16.57 -6.20
C LEU A 60 1.64 -16.03 -6.87
N THR A 61 1.44 -16.34 -8.15
CA THR A 61 0.24 -15.92 -8.90
C THR A 61 -1.02 -16.49 -8.24
N ARG A 62 -0.98 -17.76 -7.83
CA ARG A 62 -2.10 -18.42 -7.15
C ARG A 62 -2.38 -17.78 -5.79
N LEU A 63 -1.34 -17.55 -4.98
CA LEU A 63 -1.46 -16.86 -3.70
C LEU A 63 -2.10 -15.47 -3.87
N ALA A 64 -1.53 -14.64 -4.74
CA ALA A 64 -2.00 -13.28 -4.96
C ALA A 64 -3.43 -13.26 -5.53
N SER A 65 -3.77 -14.17 -6.44
CA SER A 65 -5.11 -14.28 -7.00
C SER A 65 -6.16 -14.70 -5.96
N SER A 66 -5.79 -15.51 -4.97
CA SER A 66 -6.67 -15.88 -3.86
C SER A 66 -6.84 -14.75 -2.84
N PHE A 67 -5.77 -14.03 -2.50
CA PHE A 67 -5.80 -13.02 -1.45
C PHE A 67 -6.23 -11.63 -1.93
N PHE A 68 -6.01 -11.27 -3.20
CA PHE A 68 -6.46 -9.99 -3.74
C PHE A 68 -7.97 -9.73 -3.53
N PRO A 69 -8.91 -10.63 -3.91
CA PRO A 69 -10.33 -10.39 -3.66
C PRO A 69 -10.68 -10.33 -2.16
N LEU A 70 -9.97 -11.10 -1.32
CA LEU A 70 -10.12 -11.06 0.14
C LEU A 70 -9.73 -9.69 0.68
N PHE A 71 -8.56 -9.18 0.28
CA PHE A 71 -8.07 -7.87 0.68
C PHE A 71 -8.92 -6.74 0.12
N ASP A 72 -9.39 -6.84 -1.13
CA ASP A 72 -10.29 -5.84 -1.73
C ASP A 72 -11.55 -5.72 -0.90
N LYS A 73 -12.19 -6.86 -0.58
CA LYS A 73 -13.40 -6.90 0.24
C LYS A 73 -13.15 -6.43 1.68
N ALA A 74 -12.10 -6.93 2.32
CA ALA A 74 -11.78 -6.57 3.69
C ALA A 74 -11.45 -5.09 3.81
N PHE A 75 -10.49 -4.59 3.02
CA PHE A 75 -9.84 -3.31 3.28
C PHE A 75 -10.32 -2.21 2.34
N PHE A 76 -10.64 -2.54 1.09
CA PHE A 76 -10.90 -1.59 0.01
C PHE A 76 -12.35 -1.61 -0.49
N PHE A 77 -13.30 -1.99 0.38
CA PHE A 77 -14.74 -1.96 0.14
C PHE A 77 -15.23 -2.84 -1.03
N GLY A 78 -14.40 -3.75 -1.53
CA GLY A 78 -14.71 -4.60 -2.70
C GLY A 78 -14.83 -3.82 -4.01
N VAL A 79 -14.15 -2.67 -4.11
CA VAL A 79 -14.26 -1.78 -5.28
C VAL A 79 -12.96 -1.69 -6.06
N LEU A 80 -11.81 -2.01 -5.47
CA LEU A 80 -10.50 -1.85 -6.10
C LEU A 80 -10.43 -2.62 -7.43
N ARG A 81 -10.93 -3.86 -7.46
CA ARG A 81 -10.92 -4.71 -8.66
C ARG A 81 -11.50 -4.03 -9.90
N ARG A 82 -12.51 -3.16 -9.72
CA ARG A 82 -13.23 -2.45 -10.80
C ARG A 82 -12.35 -1.39 -11.47
N GLY A 83 -11.38 -0.84 -10.75
CA GLY A 83 -10.47 0.17 -11.27
C GLY A 83 -9.20 -0.39 -11.90
N MET A 84 -8.89 -1.67 -11.62
CA MET A 84 -7.70 -2.38 -12.12
C MET A 84 -7.86 -2.89 -13.55
N HIS A 85 -6.76 -3.34 -14.15
CA HIS A 85 -6.77 -3.99 -15.46
C HIS A 85 -7.78 -5.16 -15.52
N PRO A 86 -8.61 -5.27 -16.58
CA PRO A 86 -9.76 -6.17 -16.59
C PRO A 86 -9.39 -7.64 -16.65
N SER A 87 -8.29 -8.02 -17.31
CA SER A 87 -7.90 -9.43 -17.47
C SER A 87 -6.72 -9.86 -16.59
N LEU A 88 -5.91 -8.90 -16.15
CA LEU A 88 -4.63 -9.19 -15.50
C LEU A 88 -4.33 -8.13 -14.43
N PRO A 89 -5.07 -8.10 -13.31
CA PRO A 89 -4.87 -7.09 -12.27
C PRO A 89 -3.56 -7.27 -11.50
N ILE A 90 -2.97 -8.47 -11.55
CA ILE A 90 -1.72 -8.84 -10.89
C ILE A 90 -0.82 -9.52 -11.92
N LEU A 91 0.43 -9.12 -11.96
CA LEU A 91 1.49 -9.74 -12.73
C LEU A 91 2.59 -10.17 -11.76
N THR A 92 3.09 -11.39 -11.89
CA THR A 92 4.28 -11.84 -11.16
C THR A 92 5.47 -11.84 -12.08
N TYR A 93 6.65 -11.58 -11.55
CA TYR A 93 7.90 -11.65 -12.28
C TYR A 93 9.02 -12.12 -11.35
N ASN A 94 10.19 -12.42 -11.92
CA ASN A 94 11.38 -12.79 -11.17
C ASN A 94 12.57 -11.96 -11.66
N SER A 95 12.92 -10.90 -10.92
CA SER A 95 14.06 -10.03 -11.23
C SER A 95 15.07 -10.03 -10.09
N ALA A 96 16.35 -9.93 -10.43
CA ALA A 96 17.43 -9.72 -9.46
C ALA A 96 17.37 -8.33 -8.79
N ASP A 97 16.49 -7.44 -9.23
CA ASP A 97 16.25 -6.16 -8.59
C ASP A 97 15.71 -6.33 -7.17
N GLN A 98 16.13 -5.45 -6.26
CA GLN A 98 15.70 -5.46 -4.85
C GLN A 98 14.27 -4.94 -4.64
N ASP A 99 13.56 -4.57 -5.70
CA ASP A 99 12.19 -4.08 -5.60
C ASP A 99 11.25 -5.28 -5.44
N GLU A 100 10.58 -5.37 -4.30
CA GLU A 100 9.69 -6.50 -3.95
C GLU A 100 8.39 -6.50 -4.76
N GLY A 101 7.97 -5.32 -5.22
CA GLY A 101 6.78 -5.13 -6.04
C GLY A 101 6.53 -3.65 -6.31
N PHE A 102 5.58 -3.37 -7.20
CA PHE A 102 5.09 -2.01 -7.47
C PHE A 102 3.74 -2.04 -8.18
N TYR A 103 2.93 -1.00 -7.97
CA TYR A 103 1.75 -0.72 -8.77
C TYR A 103 2.09 0.11 -10.02
N SER A 104 1.74 -0.40 -11.20
CA SER A 104 1.89 0.26 -12.49
C SER A 104 0.66 1.13 -12.80
N HIS A 105 0.81 2.46 -12.72
CA HIS A 105 -0.25 3.42 -13.01
C HIS A 105 -0.77 3.36 -14.47
N THR A 106 0.13 3.09 -15.43
CA THR A 106 -0.22 3.04 -16.85
C THR A 106 -1.03 1.79 -17.18
N GLN A 107 -0.63 0.64 -16.65
CA GLN A 107 -1.29 -0.64 -16.90
C GLN A 107 -2.45 -0.90 -15.93
N ARG A 108 -2.45 -0.20 -14.79
CA ARG A 108 -3.34 -0.45 -13.63
C ARG A 108 -3.22 -1.88 -13.13
N GLN A 109 -1.99 -2.31 -12.91
CA GLN A 109 -1.63 -3.67 -12.50
C GLN A 109 -0.68 -3.60 -11.32
N ILE A 110 -0.83 -4.52 -10.38
CA ILE A 110 0.17 -4.76 -9.32
C ILE A 110 1.18 -5.75 -9.87
N GLN A 111 2.47 -5.43 -9.73
CA GLN A 111 3.56 -6.32 -10.10
C GLN A 111 4.24 -6.82 -8.83
N LEU A 112 4.40 -8.13 -8.69
CA LEU A 112 5.05 -8.77 -7.54
C LEU A 112 6.30 -9.50 -8.00
N ASN A 113 7.45 -9.19 -7.39
CA ASN A 113 8.71 -9.87 -7.66
C ASN A 113 8.81 -11.12 -6.80
N LEU A 114 9.04 -12.29 -7.39
CA LEU A 114 9.28 -13.54 -6.66
C LEU A 114 10.57 -13.50 -5.85
N ASN A 115 11.59 -12.80 -6.38
CA ASN A 115 12.91 -12.75 -5.78
C ASN A 115 12.95 -11.71 -4.65
N VAL A 116 12.32 -12.08 -3.54
CA VAL A 116 12.32 -11.33 -2.28
C VAL A 116 13.10 -12.10 -1.24
N GLU A 117 13.89 -11.38 -0.45
CA GLU A 117 14.55 -11.92 0.74
C GLU A 117 13.70 -11.55 1.95
N PRO A 118 12.86 -12.47 2.47
CA PRO A 118 12.01 -12.15 3.60
C PRO A 118 12.86 -11.95 4.87
N PRO A 119 12.41 -11.10 5.81
CA PRO A 119 13.02 -11.02 7.13
C PRO A 119 13.10 -12.39 7.83
N HIS A 120 14.05 -12.55 8.74
CA HIS A 120 14.22 -13.79 9.47
C HIS A 120 12.93 -14.21 10.19
N GLY A 121 12.44 -15.42 9.91
CA GLY A 121 11.21 -15.96 10.52
C GLY A 121 9.92 -15.66 9.73
N THR A 122 10.00 -14.89 8.66
CA THR A 122 8.89 -14.64 7.72
C THR A 122 9.02 -15.54 6.50
N SER A 123 7.94 -16.18 6.06
CA SER A 123 7.94 -16.93 4.79
C SER A 123 7.84 -16.00 3.59
N VAL A 124 8.33 -16.43 2.43
CA VAL A 124 8.16 -15.69 1.16
C VAL A 124 6.68 -15.37 0.94
N GLY A 125 5.78 -16.33 1.17
CA GLY A 125 4.34 -16.11 1.03
C GLY A 125 3.80 -15.01 1.95
N GLN A 126 4.19 -15.00 3.22
CA GLN A 126 3.77 -13.96 4.17
C GLN A 126 4.26 -12.58 3.72
N ARG A 127 5.53 -12.47 3.32
CA ARG A 127 6.09 -11.22 2.80
C ARG A 127 5.33 -10.74 1.58
N GLN A 128 5.01 -11.64 0.65
CA GLN A 128 4.26 -11.32 -0.58
C GLN A 128 2.83 -10.85 -0.29
N LEU A 129 2.18 -11.34 0.77
CA LEU A 129 0.88 -10.81 1.20
C LEU A 129 1.00 -9.38 1.74
N CYS A 130 2.07 -9.07 2.48
CA CYS A 130 2.35 -7.70 2.91
C CYS A 130 2.60 -6.75 1.73
N VAL A 131 3.42 -7.17 0.76
CA VAL A 131 3.69 -6.41 -0.47
C VAL A 131 2.41 -6.22 -1.29
N LEU A 132 1.59 -7.27 -1.41
CA LEU A 132 0.31 -7.15 -2.10
C LEU A 132 -0.60 -6.10 -1.44
N LEU A 133 -0.76 -6.11 -0.11
CA LEU A 133 -1.56 -5.11 0.60
C LEU A 133 -0.99 -3.70 0.42
N HIS A 134 0.35 -3.57 0.45
CA HIS A 134 1.07 -2.33 0.18
C HIS A 134 0.71 -1.74 -1.20
N GLU A 135 0.86 -2.54 -2.26
CA GLU A 135 0.59 -2.09 -3.63
C GLU A 135 -0.90 -1.88 -3.90
N MET A 136 -1.78 -2.61 -3.23
CA MET A 136 -3.22 -2.37 -3.29
C MET A 136 -3.59 -1.01 -2.71
N LEU A 137 -2.88 -0.52 -1.68
CA LEU A 137 -3.11 0.84 -1.17
C LEU A 137 -2.71 1.89 -2.21
N HIS A 138 -1.54 1.76 -2.84
CA HIS A 138 -1.12 2.65 -3.93
C HIS A 138 -2.16 2.68 -5.05
N ALA A 139 -2.59 1.51 -5.50
CA ALA A 139 -3.62 1.37 -6.53
C ALA A 139 -4.94 2.07 -6.14
N PHE A 140 -5.42 1.85 -4.91
CA PHE A 140 -6.66 2.44 -4.44
C PHE A 140 -6.60 3.96 -4.37
N LEU A 141 -5.54 4.50 -3.76
CA LEU A 141 -5.35 5.94 -3.66
C LEU A 141 -5.25 6.57 -5.04
N GLU A 142 -4.55 5.96 -5.99
CA GLU A 142 -4.47 6.49 -7.34
C GLU A 142 -5.83 6.44 -8.06
N ILE A 143 -6.50 5.29 -8.10
CA ILE A 143 -7.73 5.10 -8.87
C ILE A 143 -8.83 6.07 -8.42
N TYR A 144 -8.97 6.28 -7.11
CA TYR A 144 -10.08 7.04 -6.54
C TYR A 144 -9.75 8.51 -6.25
N SER A 145 -8.47 8.90 -6.13
CA SER A 145 -8.11 10.29 -5.88
C SER A 145 -8.33 11.20 -7.08
N CYS A 146 -8.83 12.41 -6.83
CA CYS A 146 -9.09 13.39 -7.85
C CYS A 146 -7.80 13.93 -8.45
N GLY A 147 -7.65 13.78 -9.77
CA GLY A 147 -6.51 14.29 -10.52
C GLY A 147 -6.67 15.73 -11.03
N CYS A 148 -7.65 16.51 -10.57
CA CYS A 148 -7.85 17.87 -11.12
C CYS A 148 -6.68 18.80 -10.76
N ARG A 149 -6.46 19.88 -11.53
CA ARG A 149 -5.33 20.80 -11.33
C ARG A 149 -5.22 21.30 -9.89
N GLU A 150 -6.33 21.64 -9.27
CA GLU A 150 -6.35 22.17 -7.89
C GLU A 150 -6.07 21.08 -6.84
N CYS A 151 -6.52 19.84 -7.07
CA CYS A 151 -6.15 18.70 -6.21
C CYS A 151 -4.67 18.34 -6.37
N ARG A 152 -4.14 18.33 -7.59
CA ARG A 152 -2.69 18.13 -7.85
C ARG A 152 -1.85 19.24 -7.22
N LYS A 153 -2.26 20.50 -7.36
CA LYS A 153 -1.58 21.62 -6.69
C LYS A 153 -1.63 21.50 -5.18
N ARG A 154 -2.74 21.09 -4.58
CA ARG A 154 -2.82 20.88 -3.12
C ARG A 154 -1.96 19.70 -2.66
N ALA A 155 -1.89 18.62 -3.43
CA ALA A 155 -1.01 17.50 -3.17
C ALA A 155 0.48 17.92 -3.26
N ALA A 156 0.84 18.70 -4.29
CA ALA A 156 2.21 19.17 -4.52
C ALA A 156 2.65 20.31 -3.58
N ALA A 157 1.77 21.28 -3.30
CA ALA A 157 2.03 22.39 -2.37
C ALA A 157 2.05 21.95 -0.91
N GLY A 158 1.64 20.72 -0.63
CA GLY A 158 1.57 20.13 0.70
C GLY A 158 2.84 19.46 1.18
N ALA A 159 3.99 19.57 0.48
CA ALA A 159 5.31 19.07 0.92
C ALA A 159 5.24 17.84 1.87
N GLY A 160 4.76 16.70 1.34
CA GLY A 160 4.66 15.45 2.13
C GLY A 160 3.32 15.15 2.83
N MET A 161 2.29 15.99 2.70
CA MET A 161 0.97 15.79 3.35
C MET A 161 -0.13 15.23 2.43
N GLY A 162 0.21 14.28 1.55
CA GLY A 162 -0.77 13.56 0.74
C GLY A 162 -0.23 12.20 0.31
N VAL A 163 0.09 12.10 -0.98
CA VAL A 163 0.82 10.95 -1.56
C VAL A 163 2.30 10.99 -1.23
N GLY A 164 2.90 12.14 -0.91
CA GLY A 164 4.36 12.23 -0.77
C GLY A 164 5.08 12.20 -2.13
N GLU A 165 6.37 12.49 -2.13
CA GLU A 165 7.24 12.46 -3.33
C GLU A 165 7.53 11.01 -3.76
N SER A 166 7.61 10.08 -2.81
CA SER A 166 7.83 8.65 -3.07
C SER A 166 6.54 7.83 -3.13
N GLY A 167 5.37 8.44 -2.89
CA GLY A 167 4.11 7.71 -2.72
C GLY A 167 3.78 7.34 -1.27
N HIS A 168 4.66 7.64 -0.31
CA HIS A 168 4.53 7.25 1.10
C HIS A 168 4.31 8.43 2.06
N GLY A 169 3.58 9.45 1.62
CA GLY A 169 3.24 10.59 2.47
C GLY A 169 2.40 10.24 3.71
N LYS A 170 2.09 11.26 4.52
CA LYS A 170 1.35 11.13 5.78
C LYS A 170 0.05 10.33 5.67
N GLU A 171 -0.76 10.57 4.64
CA GLU A 171 -2.06 9.94 4.42
C GLU A 171 -1.89 8.47 4.04
N TRP A 172 -0.86 8.14 3.26
CA TRP A 172 -0.50 6.76 2.97
C TRP A 172 -0.08 6.03 4.25
N CYS A 173 0.83 6.60 5.04
CA CYS A 173 1.32 6.01 6.30
C CYS A 173 0.17 5.76 7.30
N SER A 174 -0.75 6.72 7.40
CA SER A 174 -1.91 6.59 8.30
C SER A 174 -2.86 5.48 7.85
N ALA A 175 -3.11 5.35 6.55
CA ALA A 175 -3.94 4.27 6.02
C ALA A 175 -3.23 2.92 6.18
N MET A 176 -1.96 2.80 5.79
CA MET A 176 -1.21 1.55 5.85
C MET A 176 -1.08 1.04 7.28
N SER A 177 -0.79 1.92 8.25
CA SER A 177 -0.73 1.53 9.67
C SER A 177 -2.05 0.93 10.16
N ALA A 178 -3.20 1.50 9.76
CA ALA A 178 -4.50 0.95 10.11
C ALA A 178 -4.79 -0.39 9.40
N LEU A 179 -4.44 -0.50 8.12
CA LEU A 179 -4.61 -1.74 7.34
C LEU A 179 -3.74 -2.87 7.90
N GLN A 180 -2.46 -2.58 8.19
CA GLN A 180 -1.51 -3.51 8.81
C GLN A 180 -2.04 -4.01 10.17
N GLY A 181 -2.46 -3.09 11.05
CA GLY A 181 -3.04 -3.48 12.34
C GLY A 181 -4.29 -4.36 12.19
N ALA A 182 -5.18 -4.02 11.27
CA ALA A 182 -6.37 -4.82 11.01
C ALA A 182 -6.07 -6.20 10.41
N LEU A 183 -5.03 -6.32 9.56
CA LEU A 183 -4.57 -7.63 9.08
C LEU A 183 -3.93 -8.43 10.21
N GLN A 184 -3.08 -7.80 11.03
CA GLN A 184 -2.42 -8.43 12.18
C GLN A 184 -3.43 -9.05 13.16
N ASP A 185 -4.52 -8.35 13.46
CA ASP A 185 -5.61 -8.87 14.30
C ASP A 185 -6.29 -10.12 13.70
N GLY A 186 -6.18 -10.29 12.38
CA GLY A 186 -6.80 -11.38 11.63
C GLY A 186 -5.90 -12.59 11.38
N VAL A 187 -4.59 -12.49 11.64
CA VAL A 187 -3.62 -13.55 11.30
C VAL A 187 -2.71 -13.88 12.50
N ARG A 188 -1.96 -14.99 12.41
CA ARG A 188 -1.06 -15.47 13.48
C ARG A 188 0.43 -15.29 13.19
N TRP A 189 0.74 -14.62 12.09
CA TRP A 189 2.10 -14.31 11.67
C TRP A 189 2.31 -12.80 11.75
N ASP A 190 3.57 -12.37 11.81
CA ASP A 190 3.91 -10.96 12.00
C ASP A 190 3.72 -10.19 10.69
N VAL A 191 2.84 -9.19 10.72
CA VAL A 191 2.50 -8.37 9.56
C VAL A 191 3.35 -7.11 9.56
N ASP A 192 4.27 -7.04 8.62
CA ASP A 192 5.03 -5.83 8.30
C ASP A 192 4.85 -5.44 6.83
N CYS A 193 4.12 -4.35 6.59
CA CYS A 193 3.88 -3.78 5.26
C CYS A 193 4.93 -2.72 4.86
N GLY A 194 6.05 -2.63 5.58
CA GLY A 194 7.19 -1.79 5.21
C GLY A 194 7.03 -0.32 5.58
N ILE A 195 6.21 0.02 6.58
CA ILE A 195 5.94 1.43 6.95
C ILE A 195 7.24 2.16 7.34
N GLN A 196 8.11 1.51 8.11
CA GLN A 196 9.41 2.06 8.55
C GLN A 196 10.26 2.52 7.35
N VAL A 197 10.53 1.59 6.42
CA VAL A 197 11.36 1.88 5.23
C VAL A 197 10.67 2.88 4.30
N SER A 198 9.35 2.82 4.14
CA SER A 198 8.58 3.78 3.35
C SER A 198 8.70 5.21 3.88
N VAL A 199 8.66 5.40 5.20
CA VAL A 199 8.86 6.71 5.81
C VAL A 199 10.30 7.20 5.58
N ALA A 200 11.31 6.34 5.74
CA ALA A 200 12.70 6.70 5.46
C ALA A 200 12.91 7.17 4.01
N ILE A 201 12.34 6.43 3.03
CA ILE A 201 12.37 6.80 1.61
C ILE A 201 11.70 8.15 1.39
N GLU A 202 10.53 8.39 1.99
CA GLU A 202 9.79 9.65 1.82
C GLU A 202 10.53 10.84 2.44
N VAL A 203 11.08 10.70 3.64
CA VAL A 203 11.90 11.74 4.30
C VAL A 203 13.08 12.11 3.40
N ARG A 204 13.76 11.11 2.83
CA ARG A 204 14.88 11.35 1.92
C ARG A 204 14.45 12.02 0.62
N ALA A 205 13.35 11.57 0.03
CA ALA A 205 12.88 12.06 -1.27
C ALA A 205 12.35 13.50 -1.21
N SER A 206 11.64 13.85 -0.14
CA SER A 206 10.93 15.13 -0.02
C SER A 206 11.55 16.13 0.96
N GLY A 207 12.47 15.69 1.82
CA GLY A 207 12.95 16.46 2.97
C GLY A 207 11.89 16.59 4.09
N TRP A 208 10.81 15.78 4.05
CA TRP A 208 9.75 15.81 5.03
C TRP A 208 10.23 15.34 6.41
N GLY A 209 10.02 16.17 7.44
CA GLY A 209 10.24 15.80 8.84
C GLY A 209 8.91 15.42 9.52
N PRO A 210 8.54 14.13 9.59
CA PRO A 210 7.37 13.70 10.33
C PRO A 210 7.53 14.03 11.82
N ARG A 211 6.44 14.47 12.45
CA ARG A 211 6.43 14.73 13.89
C ARG A 211 6.50 13.41 14.66
N GLY A 212 7.19 13.39 15.80
CA GLY A 212 7.30 12.18 16.64
C GLY A 212 5.97 11.60 17.13
N ASP A 213 4.91 12.41 17.27
CA ASP A 213 3.57 11.89 17.59
C ASP A 213 2.94 11.08 16.44
N LEU A 214 3.28 11.40 15.19
CA LEU A 214 2.86 10.64 14.02
C LEU A 214 3.67 9.35 13.88
N LEU A 215 5.00 9.42 14.06
CA LEU A 215 5.87 8.25 14.02
C LEU A 215 5.40 7.16 15.00
N ARG A 216 5.14 7.54 16.25
CA ARG A 216 4.59 6.61 17.26
C ARG A 216 3.25 6.00 16.87
N ARG A 217 2.36 6.78 16.22
CA ARG A 217 1.05 6.25 15.77
C ARG A 217 1.20 5.25 14.63
N TRP A 218 2.22 5.42 13.79
CA TRP A 218 2.50 4.51 12.68
C TRP A 218 3.34 3.30 13.08
N GLY A 219 3.79 3.24 14.35
CA GLY A 219 4.70 2.19 14.82
C GLY A 219 6.11 2.34 14.24
N VAL A 220 6.51 3.56 13.84
CA VAL A 220 7.83 3.85 13.31
C VAL A 220 8.77 4.18 14.46
N ASP A 221 9.88 3.47 14.53
CA ASP A 221 10.95 3.73 15.49
C ASP A 221 11.81 4.90 15.01
N GLU A 222 11.94 5.93 15.84
CA GLU A 222 12.62 7.19 15.49
C GLU A 222 14.15 7.03 15.42
N GLU A 223 14.73 6.15 16.23
CA GLU A 223 16.16 5.87 16.20
C GLU A 223 16.51 5.05 14.96
N GLN A 224 15.76 3.98 14.69
CA GLN A 224 15.91 3.18 13.48
C GLN A 224 15.68 4.02 12.23
N LEU A 225 14.67 4.91 12.23
CA LEU A 225 14.40 5.81 11.10
C LEU A 225 15.62 6.68 10.77
N SER A 226 16.29 7.19 11.80
CA SER A 226 17.51 7.99 11.62
C SER A 226 18.63 7.16 11.00
N GLN A 227 18.83 5.93 11.47
CA GLN A 227 19.81 4.99 10.92
C GLN A 227 19.50 4.60 9.47
N ASP A 228 18.23 4.35 9.15
CA ASP A 228 17.78 3.99 7.80
C ASP A 228 18.06 5.14 6.80
N ILE A 229 17.76 6.38 7.21
CA ILE A 229 18.04 7.58 6.40
C ILE A 229 19.55 7.75 6.18
N GLU A 230 20.38 7.55 7.22
CA GLU A 230 21.84 7.64 7.11
C GLU A 230 22.45 6.53 6.25
N GLY A 231 22.03 5.27 6.43
CA GLY A 231 22.49 4.12 5.65
C GLY A 231 22.19 4.29 4.16
N MET A 232 21.08 4.97 3.85
CA MET A 232 20.72 5.38 2.51
C MET A 232 21.69 6.40 1.89
N VAL A 233 22.36 7.25 2.68
CA VAL A 233 23.35 8.27 2.20
C VAL A 233 24.66 7.62 1.71
N GLY A 234 25.06 6.46 2.26
CA GLY A 234 26.29 5.75 1.90
C GLY A 234 26.24 4.96 0.58
N VAL A 235 25.03 4.70 0.06
CA VAL A 235 24.86 4.13 -1.27
C VAL A 235 24.77 5.30 -2.24
N THR A 236 25.84 5.56 -3.00
CA THR A 236 25.78 6.39 -4.21
C THR A 236 24.83 5.69 -5.17
N VAL A 237 23.54 6.00 -5.06
CA VAL A 237 22.51 5.45 -5.92
C VAL A 237 22.68 6.08 -7.30
N GLN A 238 23.49 5.44 -8.14
CA GLN A 238 23.28 5.38 -9.59
C GLN A 238 21.94 4.67 -9.87
N ARG A 239 20.82 5.20 -9.37
CA ARG A 239 19.50 4.92 -9.93
C ARG A 239 18.92 6.26 -10.33
N ARG A 240 18.87 6.42 -11.64
CA ARG A 240 18.01 7.36 -12.33
C ARG A 240 16.63 7.27 -11.69
N ILE A 241 16.30 8.30 -10.92
CA ILE A 241 15.02 8.98 -10.89
C ILE A 241 14.00 8.34 -11.85
N PHE A 242 13.21 7.38 -11.36
CA PHE A 242 11.91 7.04 -11.95
C PHE A 242 10.75 7.80 -11.26
N ALA A 243 11.08 8.81 -10.45
CA ALA A 243 10.13 9.81 -9.97
C ALA A 243 9.90 10.99 -10.95
N PHE A 244 10.67 11.12 -12.05
CA PHE A 244 10.56 12.27 -12.98
C PHE A 244 9.67 12.05 -14.21
N LEU A 245 8.80 11.05 -14.21
CA LEU A 245 7.73 10.92 -15.20
C LEU A 245 6.32 11.13 -14.60
N TRP A 246 6.24 11.77 -13.43
CA TRP A 246 4.97 12.04 -12.74
C TRP A 246 4.18 13.24 -13.29
N MET A 247 4.59 13.89 -14.40
CA MET A 247 3.82 14.98 -15.05
C MET A 247 4.08 15.15 -16.56
N LYS A 248 3.81 14.12 -17.38
CA LYS A 248 3.43 14.36 -18.79
C LYS A 248 2.22 13.53 -19.18
#